data_AF-A0A7K2MA48-F1
#
_entry.id   AF-A0A7K2MA48-F1
#
_cell.length_a   1.000
_cell.length_b   1.000
_cell.length_c   1.000
_cell.angle_alpha   90.00
_cell.angle_beta   90.00
_cell.angle_gamma   90.00
#
_symmetry.space_group_name_H-M   'P 1'
#
loop_
_entity.id
_entity.type
_entity.pdbx_description
1 polymer ?
#
loop_
_entity_poly.entity_id
_entity_poly.type
_entity_poly.pdbx_seq_one_letter_code
_entity_poly.pdbx_strand_id
1 'polypeptide(L)' 'EGVVALNRVTVNASVTTLVAGGSGTRLLTFNEHAHFAGDRRHQLTYR' A
#
# COMPACT_ATOMS: atom_id res chain seq x y z
N GLU A 1 0.00 20.34 -11.02
CA GLU A 1 -0.48 19.15 -10.28
C GLU A 1 0.15 17.91 -10.88
N GLY A 2 0.67 17.00 -10.05
CA GLY A 2 1.32 15.77 -10.52
C GLY A 2 0.44 14.57 -10.19
N VAL A 3 -0.22 14.00 -11.19
CA VAL A 3 -0.87 12.70 -11.04
C VAL A 3 0.21 11.63 -11.19
N VAL A 4 0.42 10.85 -10.14
CA VAL A 4 1.27 9.67 -10.20
C VAL A 4 0.41 8.48 -10.60
N ALA A 5 0.74 7.83 -11.71
CA ALA A 5 0.08 6.59 -12.11
C ALA A 5 0.49 5.47 -11.13
N LEU A 6 -0.48 4.94 -10.38
CA LEU A 6 -0.29 3.76 -9.55
C LEU A 6 -0.62 2.50 -10.34
N ASN A 7 -0.05 1.37 -9.92
CA ASN A 7 -0.46 0.08 -10.45
C ASN A 7 -1.96 -0.13 -10.19
N ARG A 8 -2.69 -0.62 -11.19
CA ARG A 8 -4.12 -0.93 -11.07
C ARG A 8 -4.38 -2.22 -10.28
N VAL A 9 -3.38 -3.09 -10.17
CA VAL A 9 -3.48 -4.32 -9.41
C VAL A 9 -3.23 -4.03 -7.93
N THR A 10 -4.17 -4.42 -7.09
CA THR A 10 -3.97 -4.48 -5.64
C THR A 10 -3.85 -5.93 -5.19
N VAL A 11 -2.97 -6.21 -4.22
CA VAL A 11 -2.80 -7.58 -3.75
C VAL A 11 -3.47 -7.77 -2.39
N ASN A 12 -3.79 -9.02 -2.07
CA ASN A 12 -4.64 -9.37 -0.92
C ASN A 12 -4.00 -9.02 0.41
N ALA A 13 -4.79 -8.46 1.31
CA ALA A 13 -4.35 -7.97 2.62
C ALA A 13 -3.27 -6.87 2.54
N SER A 14 -3.29 -6.06 1.47
CA SER A 14 -2.37 -4.92 1.35
C SER A 14 -2.78 -3.78 2.26
N VAL A 15 -1.78 -3.08 2.80
CA VAL A 15 -1.99 -1.85 3.57
C VAL A 15 -1.66 -0.65 2.70
N THR A 16 -2.58 0.30 2.64
CA THR A 16 -2.37 1.61 1.99
C THR A 16 -2.60 2.68 3.03
N THR A 17 -1.61 3.55 3.23
CA THR A 17 -1.65 4.57 4.27
C THR A 17 -1.78 5.95 3.65
N LEU A 18 -2.80 6.69 4.07
CA LEU A 18 -3.06 8.08 3.69
C LEU A 18 -3.04 8.94 4.95
N VAL A 19 -2.58 10.18 4.81
CA VAL A 19 -2.76 11.24 5.82
C VAL A 19 -3.63 12.33 5.21
N ALA A 20 -4.73 12.66 5.88
CA ALA A 20 -5.61 13.76 5.50
C ALA A 20 -5.55 14.85 6.58
N GLY A 21 -5.33 16.09 6.15
CA GLY A 21 -5.30 17.26 7.04
C GLY A 21 -5.61 18.56 6.30
N GLY A 22 -5.46 19.70 6.96
CA GLY A 22 -5.77 21.01 6.37
C GLY A 22 -4.97 21.36 5.11
N SER A 23 -3.80 20.72 4.93
CA SER A 23 -2.98 20.85 3.72
C SER A 23 -3.36 19.88 2.59
N GLY A 24 -4.46 19.14 2.72
CA GLY A 24 -4.91 18.11 1.79
C GLY A 24 -4.48 16.69 2.17
N THR A 25 -4.68 15.76 1.23
CA THR A 25 -4.39 14.32 1.40
C THR A 25 -3.03 13.96 0.83
N ARG A 26 -2.24 13.17 1.57
CA ARG A 26 -0.95 12.66 1.14
C ARG A 26 -0.91 11.13 1.23
N LEU A 27 -0.39 10.49 0.18
CA LEU A 27 -0.10 9.06 0.14
C LEU A 27 1.25 8.78 0.80
N LEU A 28 1.27 7.93 1.82
CA LEU A 28 2.51 7.51 2.49
C LEU A 28 2.99 6.15 2.00
N THR A 29 2.07 5.18 1.90
CA THR A 29 2.36 3.84 1.40
C THR A 29 1.22 3.36 0.51
N PHE A 30 1.54 2.58 -0.52
CA PHE A 30 0.57 1.92 -1.40
C PHE A 30 0.95 0.45 -1.52
N ASN A 31 -0.05 -0.44 -1.42
CA ASN A 31 0.13 -1.87 -1.68
C ASN A 31 1.18 -2.57 -0.79
N GLU A 32 1.23 -2.21 0.49
CA GLU A 32 2.31 -2.60 1.41
C GLU A 32 2.00 -3.93 2.13
N HIS A 33 3.02 -4.79 2.35
CA HIS A 33 2.90 -6.12 2.96
C HIS A 33 3.99 -6.49 3.97
N ALA A 34 4.76 -5.56 4.52
CA ALA A 34 5.84 -5.92 5.45
C ALA A 34 5.32 -6.60 6.73
N HIS A 35 4.03 -6.54 7.03
CA HIS A 35 3.41 -7.31 8.11
C HIS A 35 3.42 -8.84 7.84
N PHE A 36 3.52 -9.28 6.59
CA PHE A 36 3.80 -10.68 6.22
C PHE A 36 5.31 -10.97 6.21
N ALA A 37 5.94 -10.72 7.35
CA ALA A 37 7.35 -11.04 7.60
C ALA A 37 7.50 -12.28 8.49
N GLY A 38 8.72 -12.82 8.56
CA GLY A 38 9.06 -13.99 9.38
C GLY A 38 8.22 -15.21 9.00
N ASP A 39 7.67 -15.88 10.01
CA ASP A 39 6.87 -17.10 9.83
C ASP A 39 5.63 -16.89 8.94
N ARG A 40 5.15 -15.65 8.81
CA ARG A 40 3.99 -15.28 7.98
C ARG A 40 4.35 -14.98 6.52
N ARG A 41 5.62 -15.05 6.14
CA ARG A 41 6.07 -14.78 4.75
C ARG A 41 5.39 -15.67 3.72
N HIS A 42 5.02 -16.89 4.10
CA HIS A 42 4.30 -17.83 3.23
C HIS A 42 2.89 -17.35 2.83
N GLN A 43 2.35 -16.31 3.48
CA GLN A 43 1.03 -15.75 3.19
C GLN A 43 1.08 -14.68 2.08
N LEU A 44 2.27 -14.28 1.62
CA LEU A 44 2.43 -13.35 0.51
C LEU A 44 1.90 -13.97 -0.79
N THR A 45 0.84 -13.40 -1.34
CA THR A 45 0.33 -13.76 -2.66
C THR A 45 0.69 -12.67 -3.67
N TYR A 46 1.77 -12.85 -4.42
CA TYR A 46 2.05 -12.08 -5.63
C TYR A 46 1.36 -12.78 -6.79
N ARG A 47 0.35 -12.15 -7.40
CA ARG A 47 -0.31 -12.62 -8.63
C ARG A 47 -0.09 -11.61 -9.73
#